data_AF-A0A2G4H396-F1
#
_entry.id   AF-A0A2G4H396-F1
#
_cell.length_a   1.000
_cell.length_b   1.000
_cell.length_c   1.000
_cell.angle_alpha   90.00
_cell.angle_beta   90.00
_cell.angle_gamma   90.00
#
_symmetry.space_group_name_H-M   'P 1'
#
loop_
_entity.id
_entity.type
_entity.pdbx_description
1 polymer ?
#
loop_
_entity_poly.entity_id
_entity_poly.type
_entity_poly.pdbx_seq_one_letter_code
_entity_poly.pdbx_strand_id
1 'polypeptide(L)'
;GYGRGSAPPSPEALLAEGFGARIDDPLETTFVLRSSLADTLPPADTRQDHLRVILLVAELPTDLTGFASTISGALAERGVPIVLVGTASRDHLLVPDSAWPEALAVLRGLRDASRRILEATAADQPLDADPL
;
A
#
# COMPACT_ATOMS: atom_id res chain seq x y z
N GLY A 1 -8.29 -11.57 -10.89
CA GLY A 1 -8.28 -12.79 -10.08
C GLY A 1 -8.73 -13.97 -10.90
N TYR A 2 -9.16 -15.02 -10.20
CA TYR A 2 -9.79 -16.21 -10.74
C TYR A 2 -11.23 -16.26 -10.23
N GLY A 3 -12.18 -16.59 -11.09
CA GLY A 3 -13.58 -16.76 -10.71
C GLY A 3 -13.76 -17.84 -9.64
N ARG A 4 -14.84 -17.73 -8.86
CA ARG A 4 -15.17 -18.68 -7.80
C ARG A 4 -15.06 -20.15 -8.23
N GLY A 5 -14.35 -20.95 -7.44
CA GLY A 5 -14.19 -22.39 -7.66
C GLY A 5 -13.23 -22.79 -8.78
N SER A 6 -12.63 -21.81 -9.47
CA SER A 6 -11.64 -22.04 -10.55
C SER A 6 -10.21 -21.64 -10.16
N ALA A 7 -10.03 -21.12 -8.94
CA ALA A 7 -8.72 -20.69 -8.47
C ALA A 7 -7.74 -21.88 -8.43
N PRO A 8 -6.48 -21.69 -8.86
CA PRO A 8 -5.48 -22.72 -8.70
C PRO A 8 -5.28 -23.01 -7.21
N PRO A 9 -4.85 -24.25 -6.85
CA PRO A 9 -4.45 -24.53 -5.48
C PRO A 9 -3.38 -23.53 -5.05
N SER A 10 -3.41 -23.10 -3.78
CA SER A 10 -2.34 -22.26 -3.21
C SER A 10 -1.01 -22.94 -3.49
N PRO A 11 -0.12 -22.35 -4.31
CA PRO A 11 1.15 -22.98 -4.61
C PRO A 11 1.94 -23.09 -3.30
N GLU A 12 2.54 -24.24 -2.99
CA GLU A 12 3.48 -24.32 -1.85
C GLU A 12 4.59 -23.26 -1.97
N ALA A 13 4.96 -22.91 -3.21
CA ALA A 13 5.87 -21.81 -3.50
C ALA A 13 5.42 -20.47 -2.89
N LEU A 14 4.11 -20.19 -2.80
CA LEU A 14 3.59 -18.98 -2.14
C LEU A 14 3.98 -18.92 -0.66
N LEU A 15 4.07 -20.06 0.02
CA LEU A 15 4.51 -20.13 1.42
C LEU A 15 6.01 -19.92 1.56
N ALA A 16 6.78 -20.20 0.50
CA ALA A 16 8.22 -19.97 0.43
C ALA A 16 8.59 -18.56 -0.08
N GLU A 17 7.63 -17.83 -0.66
CA GLU A 17 7.82 -16.47 -1.15
C GLU A 17 7.85 -15.44 -0.02
N GLY A 18 8.82 -14.53 -0.04
CA GLY A 18 8.89 -13.41 0.90
C GLY A 18 7.87 -12.29 0.63
N PHE A 19 7.20 -12.30 -0.53
CA PHE A 19 6.17 -11.34 -0.90
C PHE A 19 5.06 -12.01 -1.69
N GLY A 20 3.89 -12.16 -1.05
CA GLY A 20 2.70 -12.71 -1.67
C GLY A 20 1.46 -12.46 -0.81
N ALA A 21 0.32 -12.24 -1.46
CA ALA A 21 -0.98 -12.20 -0.79
C ALA A 21 -2.00 -13.02 -1.57
N ARG A 22 -2.87 -13.70 -0.84
CA ARG A 22 -4.08 -14.36 -1.36
C ARG A 22 -5.27 -13.73 -0.65
N ILE A 23 -6.22 -13.25 -1.44
CA ILE A 23 -7.45 -12.65 -0.98
C ILE A 23 -8.58 -13.49 -1.57
N ASP A 24 -9.34 -14.15 -0.72
CA ASP A 24 -10.55 -14.86 -1.12
C ASP A 24 -11.76 -14.03 -0.70
N ASP A 25 -12.56 -13.63 -1.66
CA ASP A 25 -13.86 -13.02 -1.43
C ASP A 25 -14.98 -13.87 -2.06
N PRO A 26 -16.27 -13.53 -1.86
CA PRO A 26 -17.37 -14.34 -2.40
C PRO A 26 -17.43 -14.44 -3.92
N LEU A 27 -16.73 -13.57 -4.66
CA LEU A 27 -16.78 -13.42 -6.11
C LEU A 27 -15.54 -14.02 -6.79
N GLU A 28 -14.35 -13.73 -6.26
CA GLU A 28 -13.09 -14.17 -6.84
C GLU A 28 -12.01 -14.50 -5.79
N THR A 29 -11.00 -15.24 -6.27
CA THR A 29 -9.70 -15.33 -5.59
C THR A 29 -8.72 -14.41 -6.30
N THR A 30 -8.18 -13.46 -5.56
CA THR A 30 -7.14 -12.55 -6.05
C THR A 30 -5.79 -12.90 -5.44
N PHE A 31 -4.76 -12.89 -6.28
CA PHE A 31 -3.39 -13.05 -5.86
C PHE A 31 -2.59 -11.78 -6.17
N VAL A 32 -1.78 -11.35 -5.21
CA VAL A 32 -0.73 -10.33 -5.40
C VAL A 32 0.60 -11.05 -5.24
N LEU A 33 1.36 -11.18 -6.32
CA LEU A 33 2.56 -12.02 -6.38
C LEU A 33 3.70 -11.30 -7.08
N ARG A 34 4.93 -11.78 -6.87
CA ARG A 34 6.05 -11.48 -7.78
C ARG A 34 5.76 -12.08 -9.16
N SER A 35 6.14 -11.35 -10.22
CA SER A 35 5.91 -11.78 -11.61
C SER A 35 6.45 -13.19 -11.88
N SER A 36 7.65 -13.51 -11.38
CA SER A 36 8.26 -14.83 -11.54
C SER A 36 7.39 -15.99 -11.04
N LEU A 37 6.66 -15.81 -9.94
CA LEU A 37 5.72 -16.83 -9.44
C LEU A 37 4.39 -16.75 -10.20
N ALA A 38 3.90 -15.55 -10.50
CA ALA A 38 2.66 -15.38 -11.25
C ALA A 38 2.73 -16.04 -12.65
N ASP A 39 3.92 -16.11 -13.24
CA ASP A 39 4.15 -16.72 -14.56
C ASP A 39 4.16 -18.26 -14.53
N THR A 40 4.25 -18.88 -13.35
CA THR A 40 4.16 -20.35 -13.21
C THR A 40 2.75 -20.85 -12.96
N LEU A 41 1.78 -19.94 -12.78
CA LEU A 41 0.39 -20.29 -12.48
C LEU A 41 -0.45 -20.45 -13.75
N PRO A 42 -1.58 -21.16 -13.68
CA PRO A 42 -2.57 -21.14 -14.75
C PRO A 42 -2.98 -19.70 -15.10
N PRO A 43 -3.43 -19.44 -16.35
CA PRO A 43 -3.91 -18.11 -16.74
C PRO A 43 -5.04 -17.62 -15.83
N ALA A 44 -4.93 -16.38 -15.34
CA ALA A 44 -5.99 -15.72 -14.60
C ALA A 44 -7.04 -15.11 -15.54
N ASP A 45 -8.29 -15.00 -15.06
CA ASP A 45 -9.37 -14.34 -15.82
C ASP A 45 -9.06 -12.86 -16.03
N THR A 46 -8.49 -12.22 -15.00
CA THR A 46 -7.99 -10.85 -15.06
C THR A 46 -6.60 -10.75 -14.45
N ARG A 47 -5.71 -10.02 -15.13
CA ARG A 47 -4.33 -9.83 -14.73
C ARG A 47 -3.90 -8.38 -14.93
N GLN A 48 -3.22 -7.83 -13.94
CA GLN A 48 -2.56 -6.53 -14.00
C GLN A 48 -1.08 -6.73 -13.74
N ASP A 49 -0.26 -6.46 -14.76
CA ASP A 49 1.19 -6.59 -14.69
C ASP A 49 1.89 -5.26 -14.38
N HIS A 50 3.20 -5.35 -14.13
CA HIS A 50 4.09 -4.20 -13.94
C HIS A 50 3.66 -3.26 -12.81
N LEU A 51 3.19 -3.83 -11.71
CA LEU A 51 2.96 -3.11 -10.47
C LEU A 51 4.27 -2.98 -9.67
N ARG A 52 4.48 -1.80 -9.09
CA ARG A 52 5.55 -1.54 -8.14
C ARG A 52 4.98 -1.32 -6.77
N VAL A 53 5.70 -1.82 -5.76
CA VAL A 53 5.30 -1.74 -4.36
C VAL A 53 6.00 -0.55 -3.70
N ILE A 54 5.21 0.31 -3.05
CA ILE A 54 5.68 1.33 -2.11
C ILE A 54 5.33 0.83 -0.71
N LEU A 55 6.35 0.61 0.11
CA LEU A 55 6.19 0.22 1.50
C LEU A 55 6.02 1.46 2.38
N LEU A 56 4.96 1.51 3.18
CA LEU A 56 4.78 2.49 4.23
C LEU A 56 5.48 1.95 5.49
N VAL A 57 6.71 2.41 5.70
CA VAL A 57 7.66 1.80 6.66
C VAL A 57 7.30 2.03 8.13
N ALA A 58 6.52 3.06 8.42
CA ALA A 58 6.11 3.41 9.78
C ALA A 58 5.04 2.43 10.26
N GLU A 59 5.17 1.98 11.50
CA GLU A 59 4.09 1.29 12.19
C GLU A 59 3.03 2.33 12.54
N LEU A 60 1.84 2.15 11.96
CA LEU A 60 0.72 3.05 12.18
C LEU A 60 -0.03 2.60 13.43
N PRO A 61 -0.39 3.52 14.34
CA PRO A 61 -1.31 3.21 15.42
C PRO A 61 -2.59 2.58 14.88
N THR A 62 -3.09 1.54 15.54
CA THR A 62 -4.29 0.80 15.08
C THR A 62 -5.57 1.63 15.10
N ASP A 63 -5.58 2.72 15.87
CA ASP A 63 -6.66 3.71 15.97
C ASP A 63 -6.46 4.94 15.06
N LEU A 64 -5.37 4.97 14.26
CA LEU A 64 -5.12 6.06 13.33
C LEU A 64 -6.18 6.07 12.23
N THR A 65 -7.01 7.12 12.23
CA THR A 65 -8.00 7.35 11.19
C THR A 65 -7.50 8.35 10.15
N GLY A 66 -8.03 8.27 8.93
CA GLY A 66 -7.77 9.24 7.87
C GLY A 66 -6.44 9.08 7.12
N PHE A 67 -5.54 8.21 7.57
CA PHE A 67 -4.26 7.97 6.89
C PHE A 67 -4.44 7.46 5.45
N ALA A 68 -5.18 6.35 5.30
CA ALA A 68 -5.45 5.76 4.00
C ALA A 68 -6.24 6.71 3.08
N SER A 69 -7.20 7.47 3.61
CA SER A 69 -7.98 8.43 2.81
C SER A 69 -7.14 9.62 2.35
N THR A 70 -6.24 10.12 3.19
CA THR A 70 -5.33 11.23 2.83
C THR A 70 -4.41 10.83 1.69
N ILE A 71 -3.78 9.67 1.79
CA ILE A 71 -2.89 9.16 0.74
C ILE A 71 -3.67 8.88 -0.55
N SER A 72 -4.80 8.19 -0.43
CA SER A 72 -5.61 7.82 -1.60
C SER A 72 -6.15 9.07 -2.31
N GLY A 73 -6.60 10.07 -1.56
CA GLY A 73 -7.09 11.33 -2.11
C GLY A 73 -6.00 12.08 -2.89
N ALA A 74 -4.83 12.28 -2.28
CA ALA A 74 -3.73 12.98 -2.92
C ALA A 74 -3.23 12.29 -4.20
N LEU A 75 -3.20 10.96 -4.22
CA LEU A 75 -2.83 10.20 -5.41
C LEU A 75 -3.93 10.28 -6.49
N ALA A 76 -5.20 10.21 -6.08
CA ALA A 76 -6.34 10.33 -6.99
C ALA A 76 -6.41 11.71 -7.67
N GLU A 77 -6.11 12.81 -6.96
CA GLU A 77 -6.01 14.17 -7.52
C GLU A 77 -5.00 14.28 -8.67
N ARG A 78 -4.05 13.35 -8.74
CA ARG A 78 -3.00 13.28 -9.76
C ARG A 78 -3.25 12.16 -10.77
N GLY A 79 -4.41 11.51 -10.71
CA GLY A 79 -4.76 10.40 -11.60
C GLY A 79 -3.89 9.17 -11.39
N VAL A 80 -3.29 8.98 -10.22
CA VAL A 80 -2.45 7.82 -9.89
C VAL A 80 -3.33 6.70 -9.34
N PRO A 81 -3.55 5.60 -10.08
CA PRO A 81 -4.28 4.45 -9.56
C PRO A 81 -3.45 3.70 -8.54
N ILE A 82 -4.10 3.21 -7.49
CA ILE A 82 -3.46 2.43 -6.43
C ILE A 82 -4.26 1.17 -6.10
N VAL A 83 -3.55 0.13 -5.68
CA VAL A 83 -4.11 -0.94 -4.85
C VAL A 83 -3.47 -0.83 -3.48
N LEU A 84 -4.29 -0.63 -2.44
CA LEU A 84 -3.83 -0.57 -1.06
C LEU A 84 -3.98 -1.96 -0.42
N VAL A 85 -2.87 -2.50 0.10
CA VAL A 85 -2.84 -3.76 0.84
C VAL A 85 -2.41 -3.45 2.26
N GLY A 86 -3.39 -3.38 3.16
CA GLY A 86 -3.14 -3.30 4.58
C GLY A 86 -2.74 -4.66 5.15
N THR A 87 -1.69 -4.70 5.97
CA THR A 87 -1.27 -5.92 6.67
C THR A 87 -1.22 -5.69 8.18
N ALA A 88 -0.83 -6.70 8.96
CA ALA A 88 -0.81 -6.61 10.41
C ALA A 88 0.08 -5.49 10.97
N SER A 89 1.19 -5.14 10.30
CA SER A 89 2.14 -4.11 10.80
C SER A 89 2.38 -2.96 9.83
N ARG A 90 2.23 -3.21 8.53
CA ARG A 90 2.67 -2.30 7.47
C ARG A 90 1.68 -2.30 6.32
N ASP A 91 1.50 -1.14 5.75
CA ASP A 91 0.66 -0.97 4.58
C ASP A 91 1.51 -0.88 3.33
N HIS A 92 0.99 -1.43 2.23
CA HIS A 92 1.65 -1.48 0.94
C HIS A 92 0.76 -0.81 -0.10
N LEU A 93 1.34 0.10 -0.87
CA LEU A 93 0.68 0.68 -2.03
C LEU A 93 1.28 0.02 -3.28
N LEU A 94 0.44 -0.57 -4.11
CA LEU A 94 0.83 -1.03 -5.42
C LEU A 94 0.39 0.01 -6.45
N VAL A 95 1.32 0.44 -7.29
CA VAL A 95 1.10 1.42 -8.35
C VAL A 95 1.61 0.88 -9.67
N PRO A 96 0.99 1.20 -10.82
CA PRO A 96 1.58 0.88 -12.12
C PRO A 96 2.97 1.49 -12.27
N ASP A 97 3.89 0.79 -12.91
CA ASP A 97 5.25 1.27 -13.16
C ASP A 97 5.25 2.61 -13.90
N SER A 98 4.32 2.80 -14.84
CA SER A 98 4.14 4.07 -15.55
C SER A 98 3.75 5.25 -14.65
N ALA A 99 3.09 4.99 -13.51
CA ALA A 99 2.69 5.99 -12.54
C ALA A 99 3.71 6.16 -11.39
N TRP A 100 4.77 5.35 -11.36
CA TRP A 100 5.73 5.32 -10.26
C TRP A 100 6.38 6.68 -9.94
N PRO A 101 6.88 7.46 -10.94
CA PRO A 101 7.51 8.75 -10.64
C PRO A 101 6.54 9.74 -9.99
N GLU A 102 5.30 9.79 -10.50
CA GLU A 102 4.25 10.68 -10.01
C GLU A 102 3.80 10.27 -8.60
N ALA A 103 3.59 8.96 -8.37
CA ALA A 103 3.24 8.43 -7.06
C ALA A 103 4.26 8.83 -5.98
N LEU A 104 5.56 8.67 -6.29
CA LEU A 104 6.62 9.07 -5.37
C LEU A 104 6.66 10.58 -5.13
N ALA A 105 6.42 11.40 -6.16
CA ALA A 105 6.39 12.85 -6.02
C ALA A 105 5.27 13.29 -5.06
N VAL A 106 4.07 12.74 -5.22
CA VAL A 106 2.93 13.01 -4.33
C VAL A 106 3.23 12.61 -2.88
N LEU A 107 3.68 11.38 -2.67
CA LEU A 107 3.94 10.86 -1.33
C LEU A 107 5.07 11.62 -0.62
N ARG A 108 6.11 12.03 -1.35
CA ARG A 108 7.17 12.90 -0.80
C ARG A 108 6.61 14.28 -0.43
N GLY A 109 5.75 14.85 -1.27
CA GLY A 109 5.07 16.11 -0.99
C GLY A 109 4.25 16.05 0.31
N LEU A 110 3.46 14.99 0.49
CA LEU A 110 2.69 14.76 1.72
C LEU A 110 3.59 14.64 2.95
N ARG A 111 4.66 13.83 2.86
CA ARG A 111 5.64 13.67 3.94
C ARG A 111 6.27 15.01 4.32
N ASP A 112 6.70 15.79 3.34
CA ASP A 112 7.38 17.07 3.56
C ASP A 112 6.40 18.14 4.10
N ALA A 113 5.12 18.07 3.75
CA ALA A 113 4.08 18.90 4.35
C ALA A 113 3.81 18.53 5.81
N SER A 114 3.68 17.23 6.11
CA SER A 114 3.49 16.72 7.47
C SER A 114 4.65 17.13 8.38
N ARG A 115 5.91 17.00 7.91
CA ARG A 115 7.09 17.43 8.67
C ARG A 115 7.06 18.92 9.03
N ARG A 116 6.70 19.79 8.07
CA ARG A 116 6.60 21.24 8.32
C ARG A 116 5.55 21.58 9.37
N ILE A 117 4.41 20.87 9.38
CA ILE A 117 3.37 21.06 10.39
C ILE A 117 3.91 20.69 11.77
N LEU A 118 4.58 19.53 11.90
CA LEU A 118 5.17 19.10 13.17
C LEU A 118 6.21 20.11 13.69
N GLU A 119 7.11 20.59 12.82
CA GLU A 119 8.12 21.60 13.16
C GLU A 119 7.47 22.92 13.63
N ALA A 120 6.43 23.39 12.93
CA ALA A 120 5.70 24.60 13.34
C ALA A 120 4.99 24.43 14.69
N THR A 121 4.33 23.29 14.91
CA THR A 121 3.65 23.02 16.20
C THR A 121 4.60 22.86 17.37
N ALA A 122 5.83 22.38 17.14
CA ALA A 122 6.86 22.28 18.17
C ALA A 122 7.44 23.66 18.54
N ALA A 123 7.52 24.59 17.59
CA ALA A 123 7.99 25.95 17.82
C ALA A 123 7.00 26.82 18.62
N ASP A 124 5.70 26.51 18.56
CA ASP A 124 4.62 27.22 19.27
C ASP A 124 4.38 26.73 20.71
N GLN A 125 5.12 25.70 21.18
CA GLN A 125 4.99 25.20 22.54
C GLN A 125 5.77 26.10 23.53
N PRO A 126 5.11 26.78 24.50
CA PRO A 126 5.80 27.70 25.41
C PRO A 126 6.80 26.96 26.30
N LEU A 127 7.98 27.57 26.50
CA LEU A 127 9.09 27.03 27.29
C LEU A 127 8.85 26.96 28.81
N ASP A 128 7.68 27.38 29.31
CA ASP A 128 7.43 27.48 30.75
C ASP A 128 6.33 26.53 31.21
N ALA A 129 6.76 25.42 31.78
CA ALA A 129 6.08 24.78 32.90
C ALA A 129 7.14 24.49 33.97
N ASP A 130 7.67 25.55 34.57
CA ASP A 130 8.43 25.46 35.81
C ASP A 130 7.43 25.15 36.95
N PRO A 131 7.51 23.98 37.61
CA PRO A 131 6.61 23.67 38.70
C PRO A 131 7.11 24.38 39.97
N LEU A 132 6.36 25.40 40.40
CA LEU A 132 6.42 25.87 41.79
C LEU A 132 5.72 24.89 42.73
#